data_AF-A0A924MXR6-F1
#
_entry.id   AF-A0A924MXR6-F1
#
_cell.length_a   1.000
_cell.length_b   1.000
_cell.length_c   1.000
_cell.angle_alpha   90.00
_cell.angle_beta   90.00
_cell.angle_gamma   90.00
#
_symmetry.space_group_name_H-M   'P 1'
#
loop_
_entity.id
_entity.type
_entity.pdbx_description
1 polymer ?
#
loop_
_entity_poly.entity_id
_entity_poly.type
_entity_poly.pdbx_seq_one_letter_code
_entity_poly.pdbx_strand_id
1 'polypeptide(L)'
;MLAGDLYSPMDPEIMADHETAVAWMGRYNALDLPVGRRHALLRELFAHVGDHCSIRPPFHCDYGCNISIGEGAFLNFNCVILDVTTVTIGARTTIGPNVQIYTAEHPRDPVERLTGIEYSKPVVIGQNVWIGGGAIILPGVTIGDDAIIGAGSVVTRDVSTGATVVGNPARVRG
;
A
#
# COMPACT_ATOMS: atom_id res chain seq x y z
N MET A 1 2.71 -16.09 4.82
CA MET A 1 2.46 -14.74 4.30
C MET A 1 2.85 -13.66 5.31
N LEU A 2 2.06 -13.45 6.38
CA LEU A 2 2.22 -12.32 7.32
C LEU A 2 3.56 -12.29 8.08
N ALA A 3 4.13 -13.46 8.39
CA ALA A 3 5.42 -13.58 9.08
C ALA A 3 6.63 -13.23 8.18
N GLY A 4 6.42 -12.98 6.88
CA GLY A 4 7.49 -12.75 5.92
C GLY A 4 8.17 -14.02 5.38
N ASP A 5 7.77 -15.20 5.86
CA ASP A 5 8.24 -16.50 5.35
C ASP A 5 7.71 -16.79 3.93
N LEU A 6 8.42 -17.69 3.24
CA LEU A 6 7.98 -18.23 1.95
C LEU A 6 6.61 -18.91 2.09
N TYR A 7 5.70 -18.60 1.17
CA TYR A 7 4.35 -19.16 1.13
C TYR A 7 3.89 -19.41 -0.31
N SER A 8 2.86 -20.23 -0.47
CA SER A 8 2.18 -20.44 -1.75
C SER A 8 0.99 -19.49 -1.86
N PRO A 9 0.91 -18.60 -2.88
CA PRO A 9 -0.26 -17.74 -3.09
C PRO A 9 -1.51 -18.53 -3.53
N MET A 10 -1.34 -19.82 -3.88
CA MET A 10 -2.43 -20.74 -4.23
C MET A 10 -3.00 -21.48 -3.01
N ASP A 11 -2.58 -21.12 -1.78
CA ASP A 11 -3.19 -21.67 -0.59
C ASP A 11 -4.70 -21.31 -0.54
N PRO A 12 -5.61 -22.25 -0.27
CA PRO A 12 -7.06 -21.99 -0.29
C PRO A 12 -7.52 -20.86 0.63
N GLU A 13 -6.89 -20.67 1.78
CA GLU A 13 -7.23 -19.58 2.72
C GLU A 13 -6.85 -18.23 2.11
N ILE A 14 -5.64 -18.16 1.55
CA ILE A 14 -5.12 -16.95 0.87
C ILE A 14 -5.99 -16.60 -0.34
N MET A 15 -6.38 -17.59 -1.14
CA MET A 15 -7.27 -17.36 -2.29
C MET A 15 -8.64 -16.83 -1.85
N ALA A 16 -9.22 -17.37 -0.77
CA ALA A 16 -10.51 -16.93 -0.25
C ALA A 16 -10.46 -15.47 0.26
N ASP A 17 -9.38 -15.08 0.92
CA ASP A 17 -9.16 -13.70 1.35
C ASP A 17 -9.02 -12.75 0.16
N HIS A 18 -8.28 -13.16 -0.88
CA HIS A 18 -8.15 -12.38 -2.11
C HIS A 18 -9.49 -12.20 -2.83
N GLU A 19 -10.28 -13.27 -2.96
CA GLU A 19 -11.63 -13.20 -3.56
C GLU A 19 -12.55 -12.25 -2.79
N THR A 20 -12.45 -12.24 -1.45
CA THR A 20 -13.17 -11.29 -0.59
C THR A 20 -12.78 -9.85 -0.90
N ALA A 21 -11.49 -9.57 -1.04
CA ALA A 21 -10.98 -8.25 -1.40
C ALA A 21 -11.43 -7.83 -2.82
N VAL A 22 -11.43 -8.74 -3.78
CA VAL A 22 -11.91 -8.48 -5.16
C VAL A 22 -13.39 -8.08 -5.17
N ALA A 23 -14.23 -8.83 -4.47
CA ALA A 23 -15.65 -8.50 -4.36
C ALA A 23 -15.87 -7.13 -3.67
N TRP A 24 -15.08 -6.84 -2.64
CA TRP A 24 -15.09 -5.54 -1.97
C TRP A 24 -14.65 -4.41 -2.89
N MET A 25 -13.57 -4.59 -3.67
CA MET A 25 -13.07 -3.60 -4.63
C MET A 25 -14.12 -3.27 -5.70
N GLY A 26 -14.88 -4.27 -6.15
CA GLY A 26 -16.01 -4.05 -7.07
C GLY A 26 -17.05 -3.09 -6.50
N ARG A 27 -17.38 -3.21 -5.21
CA ARG A 27 -18.28 -2.28 -4.51
C ARG A 27 -17.64 -0.91 -4.30
N TYR A 28 -16.37 -0.87 -3.89
CA TYR A 28 -15.67 0.37 -3.56
C TYR A 28 -15.42 1.25 -4.79
N ASN A 29 -15.09 0.63 -5.92
CA ASN A 29 -14.77 1.32 -7.17
C ASN A 29 -15.98 1.67 -8.03
N ALA A 30 -17.20 1.29 -7.61
CA ALA A 30 -18.42 1.61 -8.32
C ALA A 30 -18.62 3.14 -8.44
N LEU A 31 -18.92 3.62 -9.66
CA LEU A 31 -19.03 5.05 -9.97
C LEU A 31 -20.19 5.73 -9.23
N ASP A 32 -21.22 4.98 -8.89
CA ASP A 32 -22.44 5.43 -8.21
C ASP A 32 -22.37 5.32 -6.68
N LEU A 33 -21.27 4.81 -6.12
CA LEU A 33 -21.08 4.72 -4.67
C LEU A 33 -21.05 6.13 -4.05
N PRO A 34 -22.02 6.46 -3.16
CA PRO A 34 -22.06 7.77 -2.52
C PRO A 34 -20.83 8.01 -1.65
N VAL A 35 -20.26 9.22 -1.71
CA VAL A 35 -19.05 9.59 -0.95
C VAL A 35 -19.20 9.30 0.54
N GLY A 36 -20.37 9.58 1.13
CA GLY A 36 -20.64 9.31 2.55
C GLY A 36 -20.64 7.82 2.96
N ARG A 37 -20.68 6.89 2.00
CA ARG A 37 -20.61 5.44 2.26
C ARG A 37 -19.19 4.88 2.14
N ARG A 38 -18.26 5.60 1.52
CA ARG A 38 -16.90 5.11 1.26
C ARG A 38 -16.14 4.82 2.55
N HIS A 39 -16.21 5.72 3.53
CA HIS A 39 -15.51 5.53 4.81
C HIS A 39 -15.99 4.29 5.58
N ALA A 40 -17.31 4.02 5.56
CA ALA A 40 -17.87 2.81 6.14
C ALA A 40 -17.38 1.55 5.42
N LEU A 41 -17.31 1.56 4.08
CA LEU A 41 -16.76 0.44 3.31
C LEU A 41 -15.28 0.19 3.61
N LEU A 42 -14.46 1.22 3.80
CA LEU A 42 -13.06 1.03 4.21
C LEU A 42 -12.98 0.24 5.52
N ARG A 43 -13.84 0.55 6.49
CA ARG A 43 -13.91 -0.16 7.79
C ARG A 43 -14.43 -1.59 7.69
N GLU A 44 -15.07 -1.98 6.58
CA GLU A 44 -15.49 -3.37 6.36
C GLU A 44 -14.30 -4.29 6.00
N LEU A 45 -13.22 -3.76 5.39
CA LEU A 45 -12.11 -4.57 4.90
C LEU A 45 -10.78 -4.28 5.60
N PHE A 46 -10.44 -3.01 5.85
CA PHE A 46 -9.10 -2.65 6.33
C PHE A 46 -8.90 -3.00 7.81
N ALA A 47 -7.67 -3.36 8.19
CA ALA A 47 -7.30 -3.61 9.59
C ALA A 47 -7.60 -2.41 10.49
N HIS A 48 -7.33 -1.20 10.01
CA HIS A 48 -7.60 0.03 10.73
C HIS A 48 -7.92 1.19 9.79
N VAL A 49 -8.92 1.98 10.16
CA VAL A 49 -9.32 3.20 9.45
C VAL A 49 -9.58 4.32 10.44
N GLY A 50 -8.66 5.30 10.47
CA GLY A 50 -8.82 6.53 11.23
C GLY A 50 -9.99 7.38 10.75
N ASP A 51 -10.35 8.38 11.55
CA ASP A 51 -11.41 9.32 11.17
C ASP A 51 -10.96 10.23 10.02
N HIS A 52 -11.94 10.75 9.27
CA HIS A 52 -11.70 11.70 8.16
C HIS A 52 -10.77 11.21 7.04
N CYS A 53 -10.50 9.90 6.94
CA CYS A 53 -9.75 9.32 5.82
C CYS A 53 -10.54 9.32 4.53
N SER A 54 -9.85 9.48 3.40
CA SER A 54 -10.47 9.44 2.08
C SER A 54 -9.58 8.78 1.04
N ILE A 55 -10.10 7.76 0.36
CA ILE A 55 -9.44 7.12 -0.79
C ILE A 55 -10.31 7.37 -2.03
N ARG A 56 -9.73 7.94 -3.08
CA ARG A 56 -10.45 8.17 -4.34
C ARG A 56 -10.44 6.91 -5.22
N PRO A 57 -11.61 6.40 -5.64
CA PRO A 57 -11.68 5.27 -6.55
C PRO A 57 -11.27 5.67 -7.98
N PRO A 58 -10.68 4.76 -8.78
CA PRO A 58 -10.47 3.37 -8.42
C PRO A 58 -9.26 3.19 -7.50
N PHE A 59 -9.37 2.24 -6.58
CA PHE A 59 -8.34 1.78 -5.66
C PHE A 59 -8.17 0.27 -5.80
N HIS A 60 -6.95 -0.23 -5.68
CA HIS A 60 -6.67 -1.66 -5.81
C HIS A 60 -5.81 -2.16 -4.64
N CYS A 61 -6.14 -3.34 -4.13
CA CYS A 61 -5.37 -4.06 -3.13
C CYS A 61 -5.44 -5.58 -3.34
N ASP A 62 -4.53 -6.32 -2.72
CA ASP A 62 -4.55 -7.79 -2.76
C ASP A 62 -5.60 -8.34 -1.78
N TYR A 63 -5.53 -7.90 -0.52
CA TYR A 63 -6.37 -8.42 0.58
C TYR A 63 -7.14 -7.32 1.29
N GLY A 64 -6.59 -6.11 1.35
CA GLY A 64 -7.12 -4.96 2.08
C GLY A 64 -7.06 -5.08 3.60
N CYS A 65 -7.26 -6.29 4.15
CA CYS A 65 -7.23 -6.57 5.58
C CYS A 65 -5.87 -6.39 6.24
N ASN A 66 -4.79 -6.20 5.48
CA ASN A 66 -3.47 -5.89 6.02
C ASN A 66 -3.13 -4.39 5.97
N ILE A 67 -4.07 -3.55 5.54
CA ILE A 67 -3.88 -2.10 5.40
C ILE A 67 -4.41 -1.39 6.64
N SER A 68 -3.56 -0.55 7.24
CA SER A 68 -3.91 0.37 8.33
C SER A 68 -3.67 1.81 7.90
N ILE A 69 -4.72 2.64 7.95
CA ILE A 69 -4.62 4.08 7.64
C ILE A 69 -4.98 4.93 8.85
N GLY A 70 -4.12 5.91 9.15
CA GLY A 70 -4.29 6.87 10.23
C GLY A 70 -5.25 8.01 9.88
N GLU A 71 -5.71 8.74 10.90
CA GLU A 71 -6.67 9.85 10.77
C GLU A 71 -6.27 10.87 9.69
N GLY A 72 -7.23 11.28 8.87
CA GLY A 72 -7.04 12.32 7.85
C GLY A 72 -6.13 11.92 6.70
N ALA A 73 -5.74 10.64 6.59
CA ALA A 73 -4.96 10.16 5.45
C ALA A 73 -5.78 10.27 4.15
N PHE A 74 -5.11 10.69 3.08
CA PHE A 74 -5.71 10.88 1.77
C PHE A 74 -4.94 10.14 0.68
N LEU A 75 -5.64 9.27 -0.06
CA LEU A 75 -5.11 8.58 -1.23
C LEU A 75 -5.87 9.03 -2.47
N ASN A 76 -5.12 9.49 -3.48
CA ASN A 76 -5.71 9.95 -4.73
C ASN A 76 -5.97 8.77 -5.70
N PHE A 77 -6.51 9.08 -6.87
CA PHE A 77 -6.94 8.11 -7.88
C PHE A 77 -5.87 7.06 -8.22
N ASN A 78 -6.33 5.85 -8.50
CA ASN A 78 -5.52 4.74 -9.02
C ASN A 78 -4.37 4.32 -8.09
N CYS A 79 -4.50 4.49 -6.78
CA CYS A 79 -3.54 3.92 -5.85
C CYS A 79 -3.65 2.39 -5.86
N VAL A 80 -2.48 1.72 -5.85
CA VAL A 80 -2.36 0.27 -5.76
C VAL A 80 -1.56 -0.07 -4.50
N ILE A 81 -2.10 -0.94 -3.66
CA ILE A 81 -1.42 -1.43 -2.45
C ILE A 81 -1.43 -2.96 -2.46
N LEU A 82 -0.30 -3.58 -2.80
CA LEU A 82 -0.14 -5.03 -2.72
C LEU A 82 0.20 -5.42 -1.28
N ASP A 83 -0.84 -5.63 -0.46
CA ASP A 83 -0.80 -5.82 0.99
C ASP A 83 -0.73 -7.29 1.40
N VAL A 84 0.14 -8.06 0.75
CA VAL A 84 0.51 -9.43 1.18
C VAL A 84 0.88 -9.47 2.67
N THR A 85 1.60 -8.48 3.18
CA THR A 85 1.73 -8.27 4.63
C THR A 85 1.41 -6.83 4.98
N THR A 86 1.59 -6.48 6.25
CA THR A 86 1.13 -5.22 6.83
C THR A 86 1.63 -4.01 6.07
N VAL A 87 0.70 -3.11 5.71
CA VAL A 87 0.97 -1.77 5.22
C VAL A 87 0.41 -0.77 6.21
N THR A 88 1.26 0.07 6.78
CA THR A 88 0.85 1.13 7.71
C THR A 88 1.05 2.50 7.09
N ILE A 89 0.00 3.34 7.11
CA ILE A 89 0.02 4.72 6.64
C ILE A 89 -0.38 5.62 7.80
N GLY A 90 0.53 6.50 8.23
CA GLY A 90 0.32 7.40 9.36
C GLY A 90 -0.71 8.49 9.09
N ALA A 91 -1.11 9.17 10.17
CA ALA A 91 -2.10 10.24 10.13
C ALA A 91 -1.68 11.40 9.22
N ARG A 92 -2.65 12.02 8.56
CA ARG A 92 -2.48 13.21 7.68
C ARG A 92 -1.53 13.00 6.50
N THR A 93 -1.13 11.77 6.20
CA THR A 93 -0.31 11.45 5.04
C THR A 93 -1.12 11.60 3.76
N THR A 94 -0.52 12.25 2.77
CA THR A 94 -1.16 12.53 1.47
C THR A 94 -0.43 11.79 0.36
N ILE A 95 -1.16 10.97 -0.38
CA ILE A 95 -0.65 10.12 -1.44
C ILE A 95 -1.25 10.55 -2.78
N GLY A 96 -0.37 10.92 -3.72
CA GLY A 96 -0.71 11.36 -5.06
C GLY A 96 -1.32 10.26 -5.92
N PRO A 97 -1.79 10.59 -7.13
CA PRO A 97 -2.44 9.62 -8.00
C PRO A 97 -1.41 8.62 -8.56
N ASN A 98 -1.89 7.41 -8.88
CA ASN A 98 -1.07 6.33 -9.45
C ASN A 98 0.13 5.91 -8.59
N VAL A 99 0.10 6.15 -7.28
CA VAL A 99 1.12 5.64 -6.36
C VAL A 99 0.93 4.14 -6.15
N GLN A 100 2.04 3.43 -6.06
CA GLN A 100 2.06 1.98 -5.92
C GLN A 100 2.89 1.61 -4.68
N ILE A 101 2.32 0.82 -3.77
CA ILE A 101 2.97 0.36 -2.54
C ILE A 101 2.98 -1.17 -2.57
N TYR A 102 4.16 -1.77 -2.44
CA TYR A 102 4.32 -3.22 -2.55
C TYR A 102 4.90 -3.80 -1.29
N THR A 103 4.31 -4.90 -0.82
CA THR A 103 4.89 -5.74 0.22
C THR A 103 5.34 -7.10 -0.28
N ALA A 104 4.81 -7.56 -1.43
CA ALA A 104 5.17 -8.83 -2.07
C ALA A 104 6.57 -8.81 -2.68
N GLU A 105 7.29 -9.92 -2.57
CA GLU A 105 8.55 -10.17 -3.24
C GLU A 105 8.62 -11.64 -3.70
N HIS A 106 9.46 -11.92 -4.70
CA HIS A 106 9.65 -13.27 -5.21
C HIS A 106 11.10 -13.73 -5.01
N PRO A 107 11.34 -15.04 -4.90
CA PRO A 107 12.69 -15.59 -4.95
C PRO A 107 13.49 -15.05 -6.14
N ARG A 108 14.74 -14.67 -5.89
CA ARG A 108 15.66 -14.21 -6.96
C ARG A 108 16.21 -15.38 -7.76
N ASP A 109 16.33 -16.55 -7.13
CA ASP A 109 16.70 -17.76 -7.82
C ASP A 109 15.58 -18.16 -8.81
N PRO A 110 15.90 -18.35 -10.10
CA PRO A 110 14.89 -18.64 -11.10
C PRO A 110 14.23 -20.01 -10.92
N VAL A 111 14.94 -21.01 -10.38
CA VAL A 111 14.39 -22.36 -10.16
C VAL A 111 13.40 -22.33 -9.01
N GLU A 112 13.76 -21.65 -7.92
CA GLU A 112 12.86 -21.45 -6.78
C GLU A 112 11.62 -20.63 -7.20
N ARG A 113 11.80 -19.56 -7.97
CA ARG A 113 10.68 -18.71 -8.44
C ARG A 113 9.70 -19.46 -9.36
N LEU A 114 10.13 -20.49 -10.08
CA LEU A 114 9.23 -21.33 -10.89
C LEU A 114 8.22 -22.13 -10.07
N THR A 115 8.48 -22.32 -8.78
CA THR A 115 7.53 -22.97 -7.87
C THR A 115 6.31 -22.11 -7.56
N GLY A 116 6.37 -20.81 -7.90
CA GLY A 116 5.29 -19.85 -7.66
C GLY A 116 5.21 -19.35 -6.22
N ILE A 117 6.19 -19.68 -5.37
CA ILE A 117 6.23 -19.19 -4.00
C ILE A 117 6.62 -17.71 -3.93
N GLU A 118 6.16 -17.06 -2.87
CA GLU A 118 6.32 -15.64 -2.59
C GLU A 118 6.79 -15.45 -1.16
N TYR A 119 7.36 -14.29 -0.86
CA TYR A 119 7.56 -13.81 0.50
C TYR A 119 7.19 -12.33 0.57
N SER A 120 7.21 -11.75 1.76
CA SER A 120 6.75 -10.37 1.91
C SER A 120 7.54 -9.61 2.95
N LYS A 121 7.55 -8.29 2.80
CA LYS A 121 8.15 -7.36 3.76
C LYS A 121 7.21 -6.18 3.98
N PRO A 122 6.94 -5.82 5.24
CA PRO A 122 6.00 -4.76 5.56
C PRO A 122 6.47 -3.40 5.05
N VAL A 123 5.53 -2.51 4.76
CA VAL A 123 5.81 -1.11 4.44
C VAL A 123 5.22 -0.23 5.53
N VAL A 124 6.03 0.70 6.03
CA VAL A 124 5.62 1.65 7.07
C VAL A 124 5.80 3.05 6.53
N ILE A 125 4.72 3.82 6.48
CA ILE A 125 4.71 5.23 6.09
C ILE A 125 4.28 6.02 7.32
N GLY A 126 5.14 6.94 7.76
CA GLY A 126 4.92 7.80 8.92
C GLY A 126 3.76 8.78 8.76
N GLN A 127 3.61 9.66 9.74
CA GLN A 127 2.59 10.71 9.72
C GLN A 127 3.05 11.92 8.90
N ASN A 128 2.08 12.66 8.35
CA ASN A 128 2.32 13.89 7.59
C ASN A 128 3.31 13.74 6.43
N VAL A 129 3.41 12.54 5.85
CA VAL A 129 4.22 12.27 4.66
C VAL A 129 3.49 12.78 3.43
N TRP A 130 4.24 13.33 2.47
CA TRP A 130 3.71 13.65 1.14
C TRP A 130 4.35 12.77 0.07
N ILE A 131 3.54 11.93 -0.58
CA ILE A 131 3.99 11.06 -1.68
C ILE A 131 3.47 11.61 -3.00
N GLY A 132 4.39 12.07 -3.85
CA GLY A 132 4.09 12.57 -5.19
C GLY A 132 3.50 11.49 -6.10
N GLY A 133 2.68 11.91 -7.07
CA GLY A 133 2.01 10.98 -7.98
C GLY A 133 2.97 10.09 -8.76
N GLY A 134 2.56 8.86 -9.03
CA GLY A 134 3.35 7.87 -9.77
C GLY A 134 4.56 7.32 -9.03
N ALA A 135 4.75 7.64 -7.75
CA ALA A 135 5.82 7.04 -6.95
C ALA A 135 5.56 5.55 -6.68
N ILE A 136 6.64 4.78 -6.54
CA ILE A 136 6.63 3.34 -6.26
C ILE A 136 7.41 3.11 -4.96
N ILE A 137 6.77 2.48 -3.97
CA ILE A 137 7.37 2.13 -2.69
C ILE A 137 7.59 0.61 -2.65
N LEU A 138 8.86 0.19 -2.55
CA LEU A 138 9.23 -1.23 -2.60
C LEU A 138 9.07 -1.94 -1.24
N PRO A 139 9.06 -3.29 -1.23
CA PRO A 139 8.90 -4.08 -0.01
C PRO A 139 9.95 -3.75 1.05
N GLY A 140 9.51 -3.67 2.31
CA GLY A 140 10.38 -3.47 3.47
C GLY A 140 10.75 -2.02 3.76
N VAL A 141 10.29 -1.06 2.96
CA VAL A 141 10.63 0.36 3.13
C VAL A 141 9.87 0.96 4.32
N THR A 142 10.62 1.67 5.16
CA THR A 142 10.11 2.60 6.17
C THR A 142 10.33 4.05 5.74
N ILE A 143 9.26 4.84 5.69
CA ILE A 143 9.29 6.29 5.44
C ILE A 143 8.96 7.00 6.75
N GLY A 144 9.92 7.77 7.26
CA GLY A 144 9.76 8.54 8.48
C GLY A 144 8.75 9.68 8.34
N ASP A 145 8.28 10.16 9.48
CA ASP A 145 7.35 11.30 9.58
C ASP A 145 7.85 12.53 8.81
N ASP A 146 6.92 13.35 8.32
CA ASP A 146 7.19 14.62 7.62
C ASP A 146 8.04 14.50 6.33
N ALA A 147 8.32 13.28 5.86
CA ALA A 147 9.10 13.07 4.65
C ALA A 147 8.33 13.45 3.37
N ILE A 148 9.08 13.78 2.32
CA ILE A 148 8.54 14.08 0.98
C ILE A 148 9.14 13.11 -0.04
N ILE A 149 8.27 12.41 -0.75
CA ILE A 149 8.64 11.56 -1.88
C ILE A 149 8.26 12.29 -3.17
N GLY A 150 9.24 12.61 -4.01
CA GLY A 150 8.97 13.26 -5.29
C GLY A 150 8.13 12.39 -6.23
N ALA A 151 7.36 13.03 -7.11
CA ALA A 151 6.60 12.34 -8.14
C ALA A 151 7.50 11.43 -9.00
N GLY A 152 6.99 10.25 -9.37
CA GLY A 152 7.70 9.26 -10.18
C GLY A 152 8.91 8.60 -9.51
N SER A 153 9.12 8.80 -8.20
CA SER A 153 10.26 8.21 -7.50
C SER A 153 10.09 6.71 -7.29
N VAL A 154 11.20 5.95 -7.36
CA VAL A 154 11.22 4.52 -6.99
C VAL A 154 11.99 4.37 -5.69
N VAL A 155 11.26 4.25 -4.58
CA VAL A 155 11.81 4.21 -3.22
C VAL A 155 12.24 2.79 -2.90
N THR A 156 13.55 2.56 -2.90
CA THR A 156 14.16 1.23 -2.71
C THR A 156 14.81 1.03 -1.34
N ARG A 157 14.76 2.04 -0.48
CA ARG A 157 15.41 2.10 0.84
C ARG A 157 14.61 3.02 1.76
N ASP A 158 14.83 2.87 3.06
CA ASP A 158 14.21 3.73 4.06
C ASP A 158 14.51 5.21 3.84
N VAL A 159 13.53 6.04 4.23
CA VAL A 159 13.58 7.49 4.13
C VAL A 159 13.50 8.06 5.54
N SER A 160 14.50 8.83 5.94
CA SER A 160 14.53 9.46 7.27
C SER A 160 13.40 10.49 7.44
N THR A 161 13.00 10.72 8.69
CA THR A 161 12.06 11.79 9.08
C THR A 161 12.47 13.14 8.47
N GLY A 162 11.49 13.84 7.88
CA GLY A 162 11.66 15.15 7.26
C GLY A 162 12.48 15.17 5.97
N ALA A 163 13.01 14.03 5.52
CA ALA A 163 13.83 13.97 4.33
C ALA A 163 12.97 14.13 3.07
N THR A 164 13.49 14.85 2.08
CA THR A 164 12.94 14.83 0.72
C THR A 164 13.75 13.88 -0.13
N VAL A 165 13.12 12.91 -0.80
CA VAL A 165 13.78 12.03 -1.77
C VAL A 165 13.15 12.14 -3.14
N VAL A 166 13.96 12.04 -4.19
CA VAL A 166 13.51 12.08 -5.59
C VAL A 166 14.26 11.08 -6.46
N GLY A 167 13.67 10.67 -7.57
CA GLY A 167 14.34 9.93 -8.65
C GLY A 167 14.12 8.42 -8.63
N ASN A 168 14.74 7.74 -9.61
CA ASN A 168 14.70 6.28 -9.77
C ASN A 168 16.15 5.76 -9.95
N PRO A 169 16.74 5.10 -8.93
CA PRO A 169 16.20 4.91 -7.59
C PRO A 169 16.19 6.22 -6.78
N ALA A 170 15.27 6.35 -5.83
CA ALA A 170 15.09 7.57 -5.04
C ALA A 170 16.33 7.85 -4.16
N ARG A 171 16.73 9.11 -4.09
CA ARG A 171 17.86 9.60 -3.27
C ARG A 171 17.47 10.88 -2.55
N VAL A 172 18.09 11.11 -1.39
CA VAL A 172 17.93 12.35 -0.64
C VAL A 172 18.28 13.53 -1.53
N ARG A 173 17.36 14.49 -1.59
CA ARG A 173 17.54 15.79 -2.20
C ARG A 173 18.13 16.72 -1.14
N GLY A 174 19.35 17.17 -1.37
CA GLY A 174 20.01 18.19 -0.56
C GLY A 174 19.37 19.56 -0.72
#